data_AF-A0A5D2BK45-F1
#
_entry.id   AF-A0A5D2BK45-F1
#
_cell.length_a   1.000
_cell.length_b   1.000
_cell.length_c   1.000
_cell.angle_alpha   90.00
_cell.angle_beta   90.00
_cell.angle_gamma   90.00
#
_symmetry.space_group_name_H-M   'P 1'
#
loop_
_entity.id
_entity.type
_entity.pdbx_description
1 polymer ?
#
loop_
_entity_poly.entity_id
_entity_poly.type
_entity_poly.pdbx_seq_one_letter_code
_entity_poly.pdbx_strand_id
1 'polypeptide(L)'
;MGKRGLVALKKINRGEKLLLVPPSLSSLQIQDWSSPEVGHVLKQHNVADLPLLATYLISEANLQKSSRWSNYISSLPRQPYSLLYWTRSELDRYLKASQIRLRAIERIADITGTFDDLRRRIFSKHPHLFPKEVFNLVTFRWSFGILLSRLIYLSSMDGKVALVPWADMLNHSCEVETYLNYDKSSQAVVFTTDRAYQSGEQVFISYGKKSNAELLLSYGFVPKEGTNLNDSVELPLSLKISDKCYKQKLKALKKHGLSASSQCYPIQISGWPLELMAYAYLTVSPPSMSKQFEEMAAMASNESIIRKDLRYPEIEEKALQFILDNCESSISKYSKFLKESGSMDLDITSQELQNRGVFLKQLAVDLCISEQKILHRAQYILKRRLRDMRSGELRA
;
A
#
# COMPACT_ATOMS: atom_id res chain seq x y z
N MET A 1 -2.75 -17.97 -4.45
CA MET A 1 -2.75 -16.62 -5.06
C MET A 1 -3.66 -16.63 -6.27
N GLY A 2 -4.51 -15.61 -6.45
CA GLY A 2 -5.43 -15.42 -7.58
C GLY A 2 -6.42 -16.56 -7.84
N LYS A 3 -7.72 -16.39 -7.55
CA LYS A 3 -8.73 -17.40 -7.94
C LYS A 3 -8.81 -17.60 -9.46
N ARG A 4 -8.37 -16.61 -10.24
CA ARG A 4 -8.28 -16.60 -11.71
C ARG A 4 -6.92 -16.03 -12.10
N GLY A 5 -6.40 -16.48 -13.24
CA GLY A 5 -5.12 -16.06 -13.80
C GLY A 5 -5.08 -16.36 -15.30
N LEU A 6 -4.14 -15.74 -16.02
CA LEU A 6 -3.94 -16.02 -17.44
C LEU A 6 -2.86 -17.07 -17.64
N VAL A 7 -3.12 -18.03 -18.53
CA VAL A 7 -2.20 -19.15 -18.80
C VAL A 7 -1.82 -19.14 -20.27
N ALA A 8 -0.54 -19.38 -20.55
CA ALA A 8 -0.02 -19.47 -21.90
C ALA A 8 -0.55 -20.73 -22.60
N LEU A 9 -1.26 -20.57 -23.72
CA LEU A 9 -1.75 -21.72 -24.51
C LEU A 9 -0.66 -22.34 -25.38
N LYS A 10 0.35 -21.56 -25.73
CA LYS A 10 1.52 -21.96 -26.52
C LYS A 10 2.77 -21.34 -25.90
N LYS A 11 3.95 -21.79 -26.32
CA LYS A 11 5.21 -21.14 -25.95
C LYS A 11 5.18 -19.66 -26.34
N ILE A 12 5.59 -18.80 -25.42
CA ILE A 12 5.71 -17.35 -25.59
C ILE A 12 7.17 -17.00 -25.38
N ASN A 13 7.79 -16.29 -26.33
CA ASN A 13 9.16 -15.83 -26.19
C ASN A 13 9.23 -14.50 -25.46
N ARG A 14 10.41 -14.23 -24.87
CA ARG A 14 10.72 -12.94 -24.25
C ARG A 14 10.56 -11.80 -25.27
N GLY A 15 9.94 -10.71 -24.85
CA GLY A 15 9.73 -9.52 -25.67
C GLY A 15 8.47 -9.60 -26.54
N GLU A 16 7.75 -10.72 -26.54
CA GLU A 16 6.46 -10.79 -27.23
C GLU A 16 5.43 -9.87 -26.57
N LYS A 17 4.70 -9.13 -27.40
CA LYS A 17 3.55 -8.30 -27.01
C LYS A 17 2.29 -9.15 -26.97
N LEU A 18 1.64 -9.18 -25.82
CA LEU A 18 0.38 -9.85 -25.55
C LEU A 18 -0.67 -8.83 -25.12
N LEU A 19 -1.94 -9.26 -25.13
CA LEU A 19 -3.08 -8.51 -24.57
C LEU A 19 -3.14 -7.06 -25.07
N LEU A 20 -3.36 -6.89 -26.37
CA LEU A 20 -3.61 -5.59 -26.96
C LEU A 20 -5.06 -5.17 -26.67
N VAL A 21 -5.25 -4.30 -25.68
CA VAL A 21 -6.57 -3.80 -25.29
C VAL A 21 -6.74 -2.35 -25.78
N PRO A 22 -7.62 -2.11 -26.76
CA PRO A 22 -7.84 -0.75 -27.27
C PRO A 22 -8.52 0.13 -26.20
N PRO A 23 -8.34 1.47 -26.26
CA PRO A 23 -8.95 2.41 -25.32
C PRO A 23 -10.45 2.24 -25.15
N SER A 24 -11.17 1.89 -26.22
CA SER A 24 -12.62 1.63 -26.25
C SER A 24 -13.06 0.44 -25.38
N LEU A 25 -12.14 -0.43 -24.98
CA LEU A 25 -12.36 -1.56 -24.09
C LEU A 25 -11.71 -1.36 -22.72
N SER A 26 -11.37 -0.13 -22.35
CA SER A 26 -10.81 0.21 -21.04
C SER A 26 -11.60 1.34 -20.38
N SER A 27 -11.46 1.50 -19.06
CA SER A 27 -12.02 2.66 -18.36
C SER A 27 -11.24 3.96 -18.63
N LEU A 28 -10.37 4.03 -19.65
CA LEU A 28 -9.75 5.30 -20.08
C LEU A 28 -10.78 6.26 -20.69
N GLN A 29 -11.96 5.76 -21.07
CA GLN A 29 -13.05 6.51 -21.67
C GLN A 29 -14.27 6.61 -20.74
N ILE A 30 -14.10 7.08 -19.49
CA ILE A 30 -15.24 7.44 -18.59
C ILE A 30 -16.04 8.67 -19.13
N GLN A 31 -15.83 9.03 -20.40
CA GLN A 31 -16.59 10.09 -21.06
C GLN A 31 -18.01 9.61 -21.41
N ASP A 32 -18.18 8.31 -21.69
CA ASP A 32 -19.45 7.71 -22.11
C ASP A 32 -20.08 6.90 -20.98
N TRP A 33 -20.67 7.61 -20.01
CA TRP A 33 -21.48 6.95 -18.99
C TRP A 33 -22.71 6.32 -19.65
N SER A 34 -23.03 5.06 -19.32
CA SER A 34 -24.28 4.46 -19.81
C SER A 34 -25.52 5.21 -19.31
N SER A 35 -25.39 5.94 -18.18
CA SER A 35 -26.32 7.02 -17.79
C SER A 35 -25.59 8.37 -17.82
N PRO A 36 -25.76 9.16 -18.90
CA PRO A 36 -25.10 10.46 -19.06
C PRO A 36 -25.40 11.44 -17.91
N GLU A 37 -26.61 11.42 -17.36
CA GLU A 37 -27.07 12.31 -16.30
C GLU A 37 -26.26 12.10 -15.00
N VAL A 38 -26.01 10.84 -14.64
CA VAL A 38 -25.18 10.48 -13.48
C VAL A 38 -23.77 11.05 -13.65
N GLY A 39 -23.16 10.85 -14.82
CA GLY A 39 -21.83 11.37 -15.13
C GLY A 39 -21.77 12.89 -15.12
N HIS A 40 -22.80 13.56 -15.65
CA HIS A 40 -22.88 15.02 -15.69
C HIS A 40 -22.94 15.61 -14.28
N VAL A 41 -23.82 15.09 -13.42
CA VAL A 41 -23.98 15.56 -12.04
C VAL A 41 -22.68 15.42 -11.24
N LEU A 42 -21.95 14.31 -11.39
CA LEU A 42 -20.67 14.11 -10.68
C LEU A 42 -19.58 15.06 -11.18
N LYS A 43 -19.51 15.30 -12.49
CA LYS A 43 -18.55 16.25 -13.09
C LYS A 43 -18.85 17.69 -12.65
N GLN A 44 -20.11 18.10 -12.64
CA GLN A 44 -20.53 19.43 -12.16
C GLN A 44 -20.12 19.71 -10.71
N HIS A 45 -20.07 18.67 -9.87
CA HIS A 45 -19.68 18.78 -8.46
C HIS A 45 -18.17 18.61 -8.23
N ASN A 46 -17.35 18.56 -9.30
CA ASN A 46 -15.90 18.39 -9.25
C ASN A 46 -15.47 17.20 -8.38
N VAL A 47 -16.16 16.06 -8.53
CA VAL A 47 -15.81 14.83 -7.82
C VAL A 47 -14.43 14.36 -8.28
N ALA A 48 -13.54 14.06 -7.32
CA ALA A 48 -12.20 13.55 -7.60
C ALA A 48 -12.23 12.22 -8.40
N ASP A 49 -11.15 11.93 -9.12
CA ASP A 49 -11.09 10.84 -10.09
C ASP A 49 -11.43 9.45 -9.53
N LEU A 50 -10.87 9.08 -8.37
CA LEU A 50 -11.13 7.78 -7.76
C LEU A 50 -12.59 7.63 -7.29
N PRO A 51 -13.17 8.56 -6.52
CA PRO A 51 -14.60 8.51 -6.19
C PRO A 51 -15.52 8.56 -7.41
N LEU A 52 -15.14 9.31 -8.46
CA LEU A 52 -15.87 9.38 -9.73
C LEU A 52 -15.90 8.00 -10.41
N LEU A 53 -14.73 7.38 -10.58
CA LEU A 53 -14.63 6.05 -11.18
C LEU A 53 -15.27 4.96 -10.30
N ALA A 54 -15.23 5.12 -8.97
CA ALA A 54 -15.89 4.19 -8.07
C ALA A 54 -17.42 4.23 -8.27
N THR A 55 -17.96 5.44 -8.39
CA THR A 55 -19.39 5.67 -8.66
C THR A 55 -19.78 5.18 -10.07
N TYR A 56 -18.89 5.34 -11.05
CA TYR A 56 -19.06 4.79 -12.40
C TYR A 56 -19.21 3.27 -12.38
N LEU A 57 -18.30 2.58 -11.72
CA LEU A 57 -18.33 1.13 -11.64
C LEU A 57 -19.59 0.61 -10.92
N ILE A 58 -20.09 1.32 -9.90
CA ILE A 58 -21.37 0.99 -9.27
C ILE A 58 -22.53 1.14 -10.27
N SER A 59 -22.55 2.26 -10.99
CA SER A 59 -23.59 2.54 -12.00
C SER A 59 -23.64 1.45 -13.07
N GLU A 60 -22.49 1.11 -13.65
CA GLU A 60 -22.38 0.06 -14.66
C GLU A 60 -22.74 -1.33 -14.11
N ALA A 61 -22.37 -1.63 -12.86
CA ALA A 61 -22.74 -2.89 -12.23
C ALA A 61 -24.26 -3.01 -12.00
N ASN A 62 -24.92 -1.89 -11.68
CA ASN A 62 -26.37 -1.85 -11.45
C ASN A 62 -27.19 -2.12 -12.73
N LEU A 63 -26.65 -1.76 -13.91
CA LEU A 63 -27.29 -2.05 -15.19
C LEU A 63 -27.29 -3.54 -15.55
N GLN A 64 -26.54 -4.38 -14.82
CA GLN A 64 -26.47 -5.82 -15.02
C GLN A 64 -26.20 -6.16 -16.50
N LYS A 65 -27.06 -6.96 -17.14
CA LYS A 65 -26.93 -7.38 -18.56
C LYS A 65 -27.01 -6.22 -19.55
N SER A 66 -27.59 -5.08 -19.15
CA SER A 66 -27.71 -3.89 -20.00
C SER A 66 -26.41 -3.08 -20.06
N SER A 67 -25.46 -3.30 -19.14
CA SER A 67 -24.14 -2.67 -19.26
C SER A 67 -23.34 -3.32 -20.36
N ARG A 68 -22.67 -2.51 -21.17
CA ARG A 68 -21.63 -2.97 -22.11
C ARG A 68 -20.48 -3.69 -21.40
N TRP A 69 -20.28 -3.45 -20.10
CA TRP A 69 -19.26 -4.07 -19.26
C TRP A 69 -19.77 -5.29 -18.49
N SER A 70 -21.01 -5.74 -18.72
CA SER A 70 -21.65 -6.82 -17.97
C SER A 70 -20.77 -8.07 -17.81
N ASN A 71 -20.15 -8.54 -18.90
CA ASN A 71 -19.23 -9.68 -18.89
C ASN A 71 -18.00 -9.42 -18.00
N TYR A 72 -17.36 -8.26 -18.15
CA TYR A 72 -16.21 -7.88 -17.33
C TYR A 72 -16.58 -7.77 -15.85
N ILE A 73 -17.66 -7.03 -15.52
CA ILE A 73 -18.11 -6.83 -14.15
C ILE A 73 -18.50 -8.16 -13.49
N SER A 74 -19.16 -9.07 -14.22
CA SER A 74 -19.48 -10.41 -13.73
C SER A 74 -18.24 -11.26 -13.43
N SER A 75 -17.11 -10.94 -14.07
CA SER A 75 -15.83 -11.61 -13.85
C SER A 75 -15.07 -11.08 -12.62
N LEU A 76 -15.44 -9.90 -12.10
CA LEU A 76 -14.80 -9.30 -10.94
C LEU A 76 -15.11 -10.07 -9.65
N PRO A 77 -14.18 -10.06 -8.67
CA PRO A 77 -14.45 -10.65 -7.37
C PRO A 77 -15.58 -9.91 -6.65
N ARG A 78 -16.56 -10.66 -6.13
CA ARG A 78 -17.62 -10.10 -5.28
C ARG A 78 -17.09 -9.55 -3.95
N GLN A 79 -16.05 -10.18 -3.41
CA GLN A 79 -15.37 -9.76 -2.20
C GLN A 79 -13.85 -9.88 -2.39
N PRO A 80 -13.16 -8.77 -2.72
CA PRO A 80 -11.70 -8.68 -2.65
C PRO A 80 -11.18 -9.03 -1.25
N TYR A 81 -9.97 -9.58 -1.17
CA TYR A 81 -9.35 -10.03 0.08
C TYR A 81 -8.46 -8.98 0.75
N SER A 82 -8.37 -7.77 0.19
CA SER A 82 -7.58 -6.66 0.72
C SER A 82 -7.97 -6.30 2.15
N LEU A 83 -7.09 -5.61 2.88
CA LEU A 83 -7.41 -5.14 4.25
C LEU A 83 -8.62 -4.21 4.31
N LEU A 84 -9.03 -3.62 3.18
CA LEU A 84 -10.30 -2.92 3.08
C LEU A 84 -11.47 -3.80 3.50
N TYR A 85 -11.42 -5.13 3.54
CA TYR A 85 -12.55 -6.00 3.94
C TYR A 85 -12.37 -6.64 5.32
N TRP A 86 -11.33 -6.25 6.04
CA TRP A 86 -11.11 -6.75 7.39
C TRP A 86 -11.94 -5.89 8.35
N THR A 87 -12.55 -6.54 9.35
CA THR A 87 -13.26 -5.82 10.41
C THR A 87 -12.26 -5.15 11.36
N ARG A 88 -12.74 -4.20 12.16
CA ARG A 88 -11.90 -3.56 13.18
C ARG A 88 -11.30 -4.58 14.15
N SER A 89 -12.09 -5.57 14.56
CA SER A 89 -11.63 -6.64 15.44
C SER A 89 -10.63 -7.58 14.77
N GLU A 90 -10.81 -7.91 13.47
CA GLU A 90 -9.83 -8.69 12.70
C GLU A 90 -8.49 -7.93 12.60
N LEU A 91 -8.51 -6.63 12.30
CA LEU A 91 -7.31 -5.79 12.23
C LEU A 91 -6.59 -5.69 13.59
N ASP A 92 -7.33 -5.42 14.67
CA ASP A 92 -6.77 -5.30 16.03
C ASP A 92 -6.28 -6.64 16.58
N ARG A 93 -6.87 -7.77 16.16
CA ARG A 93 -6.45 -9.10 16.57
C ARG A 93 -5.21 -9.56 15.80
N TYR A 94 -5.27 -9.52 14.48
CA TYR A 94 -4.29 -10.18 13.62
C TYR A 94 -3.12 -9.28 13.22
N LEU A 95 -3.30 -7.97 13.06
CA LEU A 95 -2.24 -7.07 12.60
C LEU A 95 -1.64 -6.23 13.72
N LYS A 96 -1.74 -6.70 14.97
CA LYS A 96 -1.48 -5.82 16.12
C LYS A 96 -0.04 -5.35 16.28
N ALA A 97 0.90 -6.15 15.79
CA ALA A 97 2.32 -5.84 15.79
C ALA A 97 2.72 -4.92 14.63
N SER A 98 2.05 -5.03 13.48
CA SER A 98 2.39 -4.32 12.24
C SER A 98 1.78 -2.92 12.18
N GLN A 99 2.54 -1.96 11.64
CA GLN A 99 2.04 -0.60 11.41
C GLN A 99 1.00 -0.55 10.29
N ILE A 100 0.96 -1.54 9.40
CA ILE A 100 -0.03 -1.59 8.31
C ILE A 100 -1.47 -1.57 8.83
N ARG A 101 -1.69 -2.04 10.07
CA ARG A 101 -2.98 -1.96 10.76
C ARG A 101 -3.52 -0.54 10.80
N LEU A 102 -2.69 0.45 11.16
CA LEU A 102 -3.11 1.85 11.25
C LEU A 102 -3.47 2.41 9.87
N ARG A 103 -2.64 2.14 8.85
CA ARG A 103 -2.92 2.52 7.46
C ARG A 103 -4.21 1.88 6.93
N ALA A 104 -4.52 0.64 7.33
CA ALA A 104 -5.76 -0.04 6.96
C ALA A 104 -6.99 0.63 7.61
N ILE A 105 -6.89 0.97 8.89
CA ILE A 105 -7.94 1.70 9.63
C ILE A 105 -8.21 3.06 8.98
N GLU A 106 -7.15 3.83 8.72
CA GLU A 106 -7.22 5.15 8.08
C GLU A 106 -7.87 5.04 6.71
N ARG A 107 -7.42 4.11 5.86
CA ARG A 107 -8.03 3.88 4.54
C ARG A 107 -9.52 3.55 4.61
N ILE A 108 -9.94 2.73 5.57
CA ILE A 108 -11.38 2.43 5.76
C ILE A 108 -12.14 3.69 6.17
N ALA A 109 -11.58 4.50 7.07
CA ALA A 109 -12.17 5.75 7.50
C ALA A 109 -12.27 6.77 6.35
N ASP A 110 -11.22 6.93 5.54
CA ASP A 110 -11.17 7.85 4.41
C ASP A 110 -12.21 7.50 3.34
N ILE A 111 -12.33 6.21 2.98
CA ILE A 111 -13.32 5.74 2.01
C ILE A 111 -14.75 5.96 2.56
N THR A 112 -14.96 5.72 3.85
CA THR A 112 -16.25 5.96 4.51
C THR A 112 -16.60 7.45 4.52
N GLY A 113 -15.64 8.31 4.90
CA GLY A 113 -15.82 9.76 4.90
C GLY A 113 -16.08 10.32 3.50
N THR A 114 -15.37 9.79 2.49
CA THR A 114 -15.60 10.13 1.08
C THR A 114 -17.02 9.76 0.64
N PHE A 115 -17.50 8.57 1.00
CA PHE A 115 -18.87 8.15 0.71
C PHE A 115 -19.89 9.07 1.39
N ASP A 116 -19.69 9.37 2.68
CA ASP A 116 -20.58 10.23 3.45
C ASP A 116 -20.66 11.65 2.87
N ASP A 117 -19.53 12.17 2.40
CA ASP A 117 -19.46 13.45 1.73
C ASP A 117 -20.22 13.45 0.39
N LEU A 118 -19.99 12.45 -0.48
CA LEU A 118 -20.76 12.29 -1.73
C LEU A 118 -22.26 12.11 -1.48
N ARG A 119 -22.61 11.31 -0.47
CA ARG A 119 -24.00 11.07 -0.08
C ARG A 119 -24.70 12.36 0.33
N ARG A 120 -24.03 13.19 1.14
CA ARG A 120 -24.56 14.46 1.64
C ARG A 120 -24.63 15.54 0.56
N ARG A 121 -23.58 15.68 -0.24
CA ARG A 121 -23.48 16.75 -1.24
C ARG A 121 -24.26 16.46 -2.51
N ILE A 122 -24.35 15.20 -2.92
CA ILE A 122 -24.84 14.78 -4.25
C ILE A 122 -25.97 13.74 -4.14
N PHE A 123 -25.70 12.53 -3.64
CA PHE A 123 -26.63 11.40 -3.81
C PHE A 123 -28.01 11.67 -3.20
N SER A 124 -28.05 12.26 -2.00
CA SER A 124 -29.32 12.57 -1.32
C SER A 124 -30.14 13.68 -2.01
N LYS A 125 -29.49 14.55 -2.81
CA LYS A 125 -30.16 15.60 -3.58
C LYS A 125 -30.70 15.09 -4.92
N HIS A 126 -30.16 13.99 -5.42
CA HIS A 126 -30.55 13.37 -6.69
C HIS A 126 -30.92 11.88 -6.50
N PRO A 127 -31.90 11.54 -5.64
CA PRO A 127 -32.20 10.15 -5.27
C PRO A 127 -32.69 9.30 -6.45
N HIS A 128 -33.23 9.92 -7.50
CA HIS A 128 -33.63 9.24 -8.74
C HIS A 128 -32.41 8.77 -9.57
N LEU A 129 -31.29 9.51 -9.53
CA LEU A 129 -30.03 9.13 -10.19
C LEU A 129 -29.16 8.24 -9.30
N PHE A 130 -29.24 8.41 -7.97
CA PHE A 130 -28.45 7.67 -7.00
C PHE A 130 -29.34 6.96 -5.95
N PRO A 131 -30.08 5.90 -6.33
CA PRO A 131 -30.91 5.15 -5.40
C PRO A 131 -30.06 4.57 -4.25
N LYS A 132 -30.53 4.70 -2.99
CA LYS A 132 -29.80 4.25 -1.80
C LYS A 132 -29.52 2.75 -1.78
N GLU A 133 -30.38 1.96 -2.40
CA GLU A 133 -30.20 0.50 -2.50
C GLU A 133 -29.01 0.12 -3.40
N VAL A 134 -28.64 1.02 -4.32
CA VAL A 134 -27.55 0.83 -5.28
C VAL A 134 -26.28 1.56 -4.83
N PHE A 135 -26.40 2.84 -4.46
CA PHE A 135 -25.29 3.70 -4.05
C PHE A 135 -25.24 3.79 -2.52
N ASN A 136 -24.70 2.74 -1.91
CA ASN A 136 -24.49 2.65 -0.47
C ASN A 136 -23.02 2.34 -0.12
N LEU A 137 -22.69 2.35 1.17
CA LEU A 137 -21.33 2.13 1.62
C LEU A 137 -20.79 0.74 1.24
N VAL A 138 -21.66 -0.28 1.13
CA VAL A 138 -21.25 -1.64 0.76
C VAL A 138 -20.80 -1.70 -0.70
N THR A 139 -21.59 -1.16 -1.63
CA THR A 139 -21.22 -1.11 -3.06
C THR A 139 -20.07 -0.14 -3.32
N PHE A 140 -19.97 0.95 -2.55
CA PHE A 140 -18.85 1.88 -2.62
C PHE A 140 -17.54 1.26 -2.15
N ARG A 141 -17.56 0.53 -1.03
CA ARG A 141 -16.42 -0.25 -0.55
C ARG A 141 -16.05 -1.36 -1.53
N TRP A 142 -17.04 -2.04 -2.13
CA TRP A 142 -16.82 -2.97 -3.24
C TRP A 142 -16.04 -2.34 -4.39
N SER A 143 -16.54 -1.22 -4.88
CA SER A 143 -15.96 -0.51 -6.00
C SER A 143 -14.53 -0.06 -5.71
N PHE A 144 -14.27 0.58 -4.56
CA PHE A 144 -12.91 0.91 -4.14
C PHE A 144 -12.00 -0.32 -3.99
N GLY A 145 -12.52 -1.44 -3.49
CA GLY A 145 -11.78 -2.70 -3.44
C GLY A 145 -11.33 -3.18 -4.81
N ILE A 146 -12.20 -3.08 -5.83
CA ILE A 146 -11.83 -3.34 -7.23
C ILE A 146 -10.77 -2.35 -7.70
N LEU A 147 -11.01 -1.05 -7.53
CA LEU A 147 -10.10 -0.02 -8.03
C LEU A 147 -8.69 -0.16 -7.43
N LEU A 148 -8.57 -0.32 -6.12
CA LEU A 148 -7.28 -0.43 -5.43
C LEU A 148 -6.50 -1.70 -5.80
N SER A 149 -7.19 -2.75 -6.24
CA SER A 149 -6.56 -4.03 -6.59
C SER A 149 -6.37 -4.24 -8.09
N ARG A 150 -7.02 -3.46 -8.96
CA ARG A 150 -7.08 -3.71 -10.42
C ARG A 150 -6.80 -2.49 -11.30
N LEU A 151 -6.72 -1.29 -10.74
CA LEU A 151 -6.30 -0.13 -11.52
C LEU A 151 -4.86 -0.28 -12.00
N ILE A 152 -4.68 -0.06 -13.30
CA ILE A 152 -3.38 -0.03 -13.95
C ILE A 152 -2.97 1.41 -14.13
N TYR A 153 -1.75 1.74 -13.72
CA TYR A 153 -1.14 3.05 -13.92
C TYR A 153 -0.40 3.08 -15.27
N LEU A 154 -0.87 3.92 -16.19
CA LEU A 154 -0.32 4.04 -17.53
C LEU A 154 0.69 5.20 -17.58
N SER A 155 1.94 4.87 -17.24
CA SER A 155 3.05 5.84 -17.24
C SER A 155 3.20 6.60 -18.56
N SER A 156 2.93 5.97 -19.70
CA SER A 156 3.01 6.61 -21.03
C SER A 156 1.84 7.55 -21.37
N MET A 157 0.88 7.70 -20.46
CA MET A 157 -0.28 8.59 -20.56
C MET A 157 -0.37 9.53 -19.34
N ASP A 158 0.75 10.15 -18.95
CA ASP A 158 0.84 11.11 -17.84
C ASP A 158 0.30 10.55 -16.51
N GLY A 159 0.44 9.24 -16.32
CA GLY A 159 0.01 8.57 -15.11
C GLY A 159 -1.49 8.36 -14.95
N LYS A 160 -2.24 8.42 -16.06
CA LYS A 160 -3.66 8.03 -16.05
C LYS A 160 -3.83 6.61 -15.53
N VAL A 161 -4.95 6.38 -14.86
CA VAL A 161 -5.33 5.07 -14.32
C VAL A 161 -6.49 4.49 -15.10
N ALA A 162 -6.51 3.16 -15.27
CA ALA A 162 -7.62 2.47 -15.90
C ALA A 162 -7.85 1.06 -15.38
N LEU A 163 -9.12 0.66 -15.38
CA LEU A 163 -9.54 -0.73 -15.41
C LEU A 163 -9.42 -1.23 -16.84
N VAL A 164 -8.67 -2.31 -17.03
CA VAL A 164 -8.43 -2.92 -18.34
C VAL A 164 -8.91 -4.37 -18.26
N PRO A 165 -10.15 -4.65 -18.69
CA PRO A 165 -10.69 -6.00 -18.75
C PRO A 165 -9.71 -7.00 -19.37
N TRP A 166 -9.71 -8.22 -18.83
CA TRP A 166 -8.80 -9.32 -19.17
C TRP A 166 -7.36 -9.11 -18.71
N ALA A 167 -6.79 -7.93 -18.96
CA ALA A 167 -5.43 -7.60 -18.53
C ALA A 167 -5.30 -7.58 -17.00
N ASP A 168 -6.33 -7.14 -16.29
CA ASP A 168 -6.41 -7.15 -14.83
C ASP A 168 -6.57 -8.56 -14.21
N MET A 169 -6.61 -9.62 -15.02
CA MET A 169 -6.52 -11.02 -14.55
C MET A 169 -5.07 -11.50 -14.41
N LEU A 170 -4.08 -10.75 -14.90
CA LEU A 170 -2.67 -11.05 -14.66
C LEU A 170 -2.37 -10.95 -13.16
N ASN A 171 -1.83 -12.03 -12.60
CA ASN A 171 -1.45 -12.07 -11.19
C ASN A 171 -0.05 -11.50 -10.98
N HIS A 172 0.24 -11.16 -9.72
CA HIS A 172 1.57 -10.68 -9.33
C HIS A 172 2.58 -11.83 -9.19
N SER A 173 3.81 -11.59 -9.64
CA SER A 173 5.00 -12.32 -9.17
C SER A 173 6.11 -11.33 -8.81
N CYS A 174 6.88 -11.64 -7.76
CA CYS A 174 8.06 -10.87 -7.38
C CYS A 174 9.28 -11.15 -8.29
N GLU A 175 9.18 -12.14 -9.17
CA GLU A 175 10.25 -12.57 -10.08
C GLU A 175 10.22 -11.84 -11.44
N VAL A 176 9.22 -10.99 -11.66
CA VAL A 176 9.01 -10.29 -12.93
C VAL A 176 9.01 -8.78 -12.69
N GLU A 177 9.49 -8.04 -13.69
CA GLU A 177 9.51 -6.58 -13.68
C GLU A 177 8.54 -5.99 -14.70
N THR A 178 7.98 -6.81 -15.59
CA THR A 178 7.02 -6.38 -16.60
C THR A 178 5.71 -5.87 -16.00
N TYR A 179 5.09 -4.91 -16.67
CA TYR A 179 3.82 -4.28 -16.32
C TYR A 179 3.02 -3.94 -17.57
N LEU A 180 1.73 -3.68 -17.38
CA LEU A 180 0.84 -3.20 -18.44
C LEU A 180 1.05 -1.70 -18.66
N ASN A 181 1.23 -1.29 -19.91
CA ASN A 181 1.37 0.13 -20.25
C ASN A 181 0.74 0.45 -21.60
N TYR A 182 0.52 1.73 -21.87
CA TYR A 182 -0.01 2.17 -23.15
C TYR A 182 1.10 2.25 -24.21
N ASP A 183 0.94 1.50 -25.28
CA ASP A 183 1.78 1.56 -26.46
C ASP A 183 1.19 2.56 -27.46
N LYS A 184 1.91 3.66 -27.69
CA LYS A 184 1.49 4.72 -28.63
C LYS A 184 1.42 4.24 -30.07
N SER A 185 2.24 3.25 -30.45
CA SER A 185 2.30 2.73 -31.82
C SER A 185 1.06 1.91 -32.18
N SER A 186 0.63 1.02 -31.28
CA SER A 186 -0.58 0.21 -31.45
C SER A 186 -1.84 0.89 -30.90
N GLN A 187 -1.72 2.08 -30.30
CA GLN A 187 -2.78 2.81 -29.63
C GLN A 187 -3.61 1.93 -28.67
N ALA A 188 -2.93 1.13 -27.84
CA ALA A 188 -3.56 0.15 -26.97
C ALA A 188 -2.78 0.00 -25.66
N VAL A 189 -3.45 -0.49 -24.61
CA VAL A 189 -2.74 -1.05 -23.46
C VAL A 189 -2.17 -2.40 -23.88
N VAL A 190 -0.88 -2.61 -23.60
CA VAL A 190 -0.13 -3.79 -24.02
C VAL A 190 0.61 -4.37 -22.83
N PHE A 191 0.67 -5.70 -22.78
CA PHE A 191 1.56 -6.45 -21.90
C PHE A 191 2.75 -6.97 -22.72
N THR A 192 3.98 -6.60 -22.36
CA THR A 192 5.19 -7.10 -23.04
C THR A 192 5.96 -8.02 -22.11
N THR A 193 6.19 -9.26 -22.52
CA THR A 193 6.85 -10.26 -21.66
C THR A 193 8.33 -9.92 -21.42
N ASP A 194 8.79 -10.05 -20.17
CA ASP A 194 10.20 -9.90 -19.79
C ASP A 194 10.98 -11.23 -19.80
N ARG A 195 10.26 -12.35 -19.89
CA ARG A 195 10.78 -13.72 -19.95
C ARG A 195 9.96 -14.60 -20.89
N ALA A 196 10.48 -15.78 -21.21
CA ALA A 196 9.73 -16.80 -21.97
C ALA A 196 8.78 -17.57 -21.03
N TYR A 197 7.65 -18.02 -21.57
CA TYR A 197 6.65 -18.85 -20.89
C TYR A 197 6.38 -20.13 -21.67
N GLN A 198 6.26 -21.26 -20.99
CA GLN A 198 5.87 -22.53 -21.62
C GLN A 198 4.35 -22.65 -21.74
N SER A 199 3.87 -23.51 -22.64
CA SER A 199 2.45 -23.86 -22.68
C SER A 199 2.02 -24.45 -21.33
N GLY A 200 0.88 -23.99 -20.81
CA GLY A 200 0.37 -24.34 -19.49
C GLY A 200 0.93 -23.48 -18.34
N GLU A 201 1.95 -22.64 -18.58
CA GLU A 201 2.49 -21.76 -17.54
C GLU A 201 1.61 -20.51 -17.35
N GLN A 202 1.41 -20.12 -16.09
CA GLN A 202 0.74 -18.87 -15.78
C GLN A 202 1.63 -17.67 -16.11
N VAL A 203 1.01 -16.65 -16.71
CA VAL A 203 1.65 -15.40 -17.08
C VAL A 203 1.47 -14.40 -15.94
N PHE A 204 2.56 -13.77 -15.50
CA PHE A 204 2.58 -12.86 -14.36
C PHE A 204 3.05 -11.45 -14.75
N ILE A 205 2.67 -10.47 -13.92
CA ILE A 205 3.17 -9.10 -13.98
C ILE A 205 3.68 -8.64 -12.61
N SER A 206 4.42 -7.53 -12.60
CA SER A 206 4.71 -6.78 -11.40
C SER A 206 3.54 -5.84 -11.10
N TYR A 207 3.07 -5.84 -9.84
CA TYR A 207 2.14 -4.81 -9.35
C TYR A 207 2.89 -3.54 -8.88
N GLY A 208 4.20 -3.49 -9.15
CA GLY A 208 5.09 -2.40 -8.75
C GLY A 208 5.96 -2.76 -7.55
N LYS A 209 6.89 -1.86 -7.22
CA LYS A 209 7.81 -1.98 -6.09
C LYS A 209 7.07 -1.67 -4.78
N LYS A 210 6.39 -2.67 -4.24
CA LYS A 210 5.57 -2.57 -3.02
C LYS A 210 6.09 -3.49 -1.93
N SER A 211 5.93 -3.09 -0.68
CA SER A 211 6.21 -3.99 0.44
C SER A 211 5.14 -5.08 0.56
N ASN A 212 5.44 -6.14 1.30
CA ASN A 212 4.46 -7.19 1.59
C ASN A 212 3.24 -6.63 2.33
N ALA A 213 3.45 -5.65 3.20
CA ALA A 213 2.39 -4.94 3.89
C ALA A 213 1.47 -4.19 2.91
N GLU A 214 2.04 -3.52 1.92
CA GLU A 214 1.28 -2.81 0.87
C GLU A 214 0.54 -3.75 -0.08
N LEU A 215 1.15 -4.90 -0.40
CA LEU A 215 0.51 -5.96 -1.17
C LEU A 215 -0.69 -6.54 -0.43
N LEU A 216 -0.57 -6.78 0.87
CA LEU A 216 -1.69 -7.22 1.71
C LEU A 216 -2.79 -6.14 1.78
N LEU A 217 -2.39 -4.88 1.99
CA LEU A 217 -3.29 -3.75 2.13
C LEU A 217 -4.18 -3.53 0.89
N SER A 218 -3.63 -3.65 -0.32
CA SER A 218 -4.36 -3.37 -1.57
C SER A 218 -4.86 -4.62 -2.30
N TYR A 219 -4.16 -5.75 -2.23
CA TYR A 219 -4.46 -6.95 -3.03
C TYR A 219 -4.85 -8.17 -2.20
N GLY A 220 -4.58 -8.17 -0.89
CA GLY A 220 -5.04 -9.23 0.01
C GLY A 220 -4.18 -10.50 0.02
N PHE A 221 -2.88 -10.36 -0.24
CA PHE A 221 -1.92 -11.48 -0.13
C PHE A 221 -0.58 -11.01 0.40
N VAL A 222 0.20 -11.96 0.91
CA VAL A 222 1.61 -11.77 1.32
C VAL A 222 2.45 -12.73 0.46
N PRO A 223 3.45 -12.23 -0.30
CA PRO A 223 4.41 -13.10 -0.98
C PRO A 223 5.10 -14.07 -0.04
N LYS A 224 5.60 -15.19 -0.59
CA LYS A 224 6.41 -16.14 0.19
C LYS A 224 7.63 -15.42 0.78
N GLU A 225 7.96 -15.74 2.02
CA GLU A 225 9.09 -15.14 2.73
C GLU A 225 10.37 -15.14 1.86
N GLY A 226 11.02 -13.99 1.76
CA GLY A 226 12.28 -13.82 1.04
C GLY A 226 12.16 -13.67 -0.49
N THR A 227 10.96 -13.73 -1.07
CA THR A 227 10.78 -13.57 -2.53
C THR A 227 10.63 -12.12 -2.98
N ASN A 228 10.12 -11.24 -2.12
CA ASN A 228 9.95 -9.82 -2.45
C ASN A 228 11.18 -8.99 -2.04
N LEU A 229 12.00 -8.60 -3.01
CA LEU A 229 13.19 -7.76 -2.78
C LEU A 229 12.85 -6.32 -2.40
N ASN A 230 11.63 -5.86 -2.69
CA ASN A 230 11.15 -4.53 -2.33
C ASN A 230 10.46 -4.52 -0.96
N ASP A 231 10.47 -5.63 -0.22
CA ASP A 231 9.83 -5.70 1.08
C ASP A 231 10.44 -4.72 2.09
N SER A 232 9.57 -4.12 2.88
CA SER A 232 9.94 -3.14 3.89
C SER A 232 9.00 -3.21 5.09
N VAL A 233 9.53 -2.81 6.24
CA VAL A 233 8.77 -2.66 7.49
C VAL A 233 8.83 -1.21 7.94
N GLU A 234 7.67 -0.64 8.25
CA GLU A 234 7.58 0.71 8.82
C GLU A 234 8.08 0.71 10.26
N LEU A 235 9.18 1.43 10.53
CA LEU A 235 9.70 1.64 11.88
C LEU A 235 9.07 2.90 12.48
N PRO A 236 8.22 2.78 13.52
CA PRO A 236 7.66 3.94 14.20
C PRO A 236 8.70 4.59 15.11
N LEU A 237 8.87 5.91 14.97
CA LEU A 237 9.71 6.76 15.78
C LEU A 237 8.85 7.85 16.45
N SER A 238 9.23 8.26 17.66
CA SER A 238 8.50 9.29 18.40
C SER A 238 9.45 10.20 19.16
N LEU A 239 9.03 11.46 19.29
CA LEU A 239 9.69 12.46 20.11
C LEU A 239 9.14 12.35 21.54
N LYS A 240 10.03 12.18 22.52
CA LYS A 240 9.63 12.08 23.93
C LYS A 240 9.20 13.46 24.45
N ILE A 241 8.05 13.52 25.12
CA ILE A 241 7.53 14.76 25.74
C ILE A 241 8.50 15.32 26.78
N SER A 242 9.32 14.46 27.40
CA SER A 242 10.36 14.84 28.36
C SER A 242 11.62 15.48 27.73
N ASP A 243 11.70 15.60 26.40
CA ASP A 243 12.82 16.27 25.73
C ASP A 243 12.85 17.76 26.08
N LYS A 244 14.01 18.27 26.50
CA LYS A 244 14.21 19.69 26.88
C LYS A 244 13.83 20.66 25.74
N CYS A 245 14.02 20.24 24.50
CA CYS A 245 13.72 20.97 23.28
C CYS A 245 12.42 20.52 22.61
N TYR A 246 11.55 19.77 23.31
CA TYR A 246 10.32 19.20 22.73
C TYR A 246 9.50 20.20 21.92
N LYS A 247 9.24 21.40 22.47
CA LYS A 247 8.45 22.44 21.79
C LYS A 247 9.08 22.90 20.47
N GLN A 248 10.40 23.06 20.43
CA GLN A 248 11.13 23.54 19.26
C GLN A 248 11.18 22.45 18.18
N LYS A 249 11.51 21.21 18.57
CA LYS A 249 11.52 20.06 17.66
C LYS A 249 10.13 19.75 17.10
N LEU A 250 9.09 19.79 17.95
CA LEU A 250 7.69 19.64 17.53
C LEU A 250 7.29 20.70 16.50
N LYS A 251 7.70 21.96 16.70
CA LYS A 251 7.41 23.04 15.75
C LYS A 251 8.07 22.79 14.39
N ALA A 252 9.34 22.37 14.38
CA ALA A 252 10.07 22.02 13.16
C ALA A 252 9.40 20.84 12.43
N LEU A 253 9.06 19.76 13.14
CA LEU A 253 8.36 18.60 12.57
C LEU A 253 7.02 19.01 11.93
N LYS A 254 6.18 19.76 12.66
CA LYS A 254 4.87 20.20 12.16
C LYS A 254 4.97 21.08 10.93
N LYS A 255 6.01 21.92 10.83
CA LYS A 255 6.22 22.79 9.67
C LYS A 255 6.47 22.00 8.39
N HIS A 256 7.01 20.78 8.51
CA HIS A 256 7.27 19.86 7.41
C HIS A 256 6.27 18.69 7.34
N GLY A 257 5.08 18.84 7.95
CA GLY A 257 4.01 17.84 7.88
C GLY A 257 4.30 16.53 8.64
N LEU A 258 5.34 16.50 9.49
CA LEU A 258 5.73 15.30 10.23
C LEU A 258 5.01 15.19 11.57
N SER A 259 4.72 13.95 11.97
CA SER A 259 4.17 13.63 13.28
C SER A 259 5.29 13.52 14.33
N ALA A 260 5.06 14.05 15.53
CA ALA A 260 5.98 13.83 16.65
C ALA A 260 5.64 12.58 17.48
N SER A 261 4.39 12.09 17.38
CA SER A 261 3.91 10.99 18.24
C SER A 261 4.19 9.61 17.64
N SER A 262 4.20 9.49 16.32
CA SER A 262 4.44 8.23 15.61
C SER A 262 4.75 8.49 14.13
N GLN A 263 5.97 8.93 13.84
CA GLN A 263 6.45 9.04 12.45
C GLN A 263 7.04 7.70 12.00
N CYS A 264 6.62 7.20 10.84
CA CYS A 264 7.11 5.92 10.33
C CYS A 264 8.07 6.13 9.16
N TYR A 265 9.08 5.27 9.08
CA TYR A 265 9.99 5.20 7.94
C TYR A 265 10.20 3.75 7.52
N PRO A 266 10.24 3.45 6.21
CA PRO A 266 10.40 2.09 5.72
C PRO A 266 11.85 1.62 5.89
N ILE A 267 12.06 0.52 6.59
CA ILE A 267 13.33 -0.19 6.66
C ILE A 267 13.28 -1.40 5.73
N GLN A 268 14.36 -1.65 5.01
CA GLN A 268 14.53 -2.81 4.14
C GLN A 268 15.68 -3.69 4.64
N ILE A 269 15.79 -4.90 4.09
CA ILE A 269 16.92 -5.80 4.41
C ILE A 269 18.27 -5.20 4.01
N SER A 270 18.27 -4.30 3.01
CA SER A 270 19.41 -3.55 2.49
C SER A 270 19.82 -2.37 3.37
N GLY A 271 18.94 -1.86 4.23
CA GLY A 271 19.22 -0.70 5.07
C GLY A 271 17.99 0.15 5.37
N TRP A 272 18.22 1.42 5.71
CA TRP A 272 17.19 2.39 6.04
C TRP A 272 17.42 3.72 5.30
N PRO A 273 16.35 4.51 5.08
CA PRO A 273 16.41 5.77 4.38
C PRO A 273 17.14 6.87 5.16
N LEU A 274 17.63 7.90 4.47
CA LEU A 274 18.31 9.05 5.07
C LEU A 274 17.35 9.89 5.92
N GLU A 275 16.07 9.90 5.54
CA GLU A 275 14.97 10.55 6.22
C GLU A 275 14.79 10.00 7.65
N LEU A 276 14.98 8.68 7.81
CA LEU A 276 14.98 8.03 9.12
C LEU A 276 16.15 8.52 9.98
N MET A 277 17.35 8.61 9.39
CA MET A 277 18.53 9.18 10.07
C MET A 277 18.32 10.63 10.47
N ALA A 278 17.76 11.46 9.58
CA ALA A 278 17.46 12.87 9.86
C ALA A 278 16.51 13.03 11.05
N TYR A 279 15.45 12.22 11.12
CA TYR A 279 14.54 12.20 12.27
C TYR A 279 15.24 11.74 13.55
N ALA A 280 16.13 10.73 13.46
CA ALA A 280 16.92 10.26 14.58
C ALA A 280 17.86 11.36 15.10
N TYR A 281 18.58 12.06 14.22
CA TYR A 281 19.42 13.21 14.58
C TYR A 281 18.61 14.30 15.29
N LEU A 282 17.46 14.71 14.72
CA LEU A 282 16.59 15.69 15.35
C LEU A 282 16.19 15.25 16.76
N THR A 283 15.83 13.97 16.91
CA THR A 283 15.39 13.42 18.19
C THR A 283 16.49 13.47 19.24
N VAL A 284 17.72 13.09 18.90
CA VAL A 284 18.84 13.04 19.87
C VAL A 284 19.58 14.37 20.04
N SER A 285 19.30 15.36 19.20
CA SER A 285 20.04 16.62 19.18
C SER A 285 19.86 17.41 20.49
N PRO A 286 20.95 17.93 21.08
CA PRO A 286 20.92 18.77 22.27
C PRO A 286 20.46 20.21 21.96
N PRO A 287 20.15 21.02 23.00
CA PRO A 287 19.76 22.43 22.82
C PRO A 287 20.76 23.31 22.05
N SER A 288 22.06 22.98 22.14
CA SER A 288 23.12 23.68 21.40
C SER A 288 23.00 23.55 19.88
N MET A 289 22.31 22.52 19.38
CA MET A 289 22.06 22.27 17.95
C MET A 289 20.67 22.76 17.50
N SER A 290 20.04 23.67 18.26
CA SER A 290 18.71 24.18 17.93
C SER A 290 18.62 24.88 16.57
N LYS A 291 19.73 25.41 16.05
CA LYS A 291 19.80 26.03 14.72
C LYS A 291 19.61 25.00 13.58
N GLN A 292 19.91 23.72 13.83
CA GLN A 292 19.84 22.64 12.85
C GLN A 292 18.51 21.88 12.88
N PHE A 293 17.64 22.11 13.87
CA PHE A 293 16.39 21.35 14.02
C PHE A 293 15.48 21.42 12.79
N GLU A 294 15.40 22.61 12.19
CA GLU A 294 14.57 22.82 10.99
C GLU A 294 15.11 22.03 9.79
N GLU A 295 16.43 22.08 9.56
CA GLU A 295 17.08 21.34 8.47
C GLU A 295 16.90 19.82 8.64
N MET A 296 17.08 19.31 9.87
CA MET A 296 16.85 17.90 10.17
C MET A 296 15.38 17.50 9.95
N ALA A 297 14.42 18.35 10.32
CA ALA A 297 12.99 18.09 10.09
C ALA A 297 12.62 18.12 8.59
N ALA A 298 13.17 19.07 7.83
CA ALA A 298 12.96 19.16 6.37
C ALA A 298 13.51 17.93 5.63
N MET A 299 14.66 17.40 6.08
CA MET A 299 15.24 16.20 5.52
C MET A 299 14.48 14.94 5.90
N ALA A 300 13.90 14.92 7.09
CA ALA A 300 13.03 13.85 7.54
C ALA A 300 11.71 13.76 6.74
N SER A 301 11.24 14.86 6.12
CA SER A 301 10.01 14.87 5.30
C SER A 301 10.20 14.51 3.82
N ASN A 302 11.45 14.33 3.37
CA ASN A 302 11.79 14.15 1.95
C ASN A 302 11.35 15.33 1.03
N GLU A 303 11.06 16.51 1.60
CA GLU A 303 10.74 17.73 0.83
C GLU A 303 11.99 18.42 0.27
N SER A 304 13.17 18.03 0.73
CA SER A 304 14.43 18.61 0.30
C SER A 304 14.78 18.25 -1.15
N ILE A 305 14.73 19.24 -2.04
CA ILE A 305 15.18 19.14 -3.45
C ILE A 305 16.68 18.81 -3.53
N ILE A 306 17.44 19.07 -2.46
CA ILE A 306 18.89 18.83 -2.38
C ILE A 306 19.16 17.67 -1.41
N ARG A 307 19.39 16.47 -1.96
CA ARG A 307 19.86 15.29 -1.20
C ARG A 307 21.33 15.47 -0.79
N LYS A 308 21.60 16.30 0.21
CA LYS A 308 22.88 16.28 0.92
C LYS A 308 22.86 15.16 1.95
N ASP A 309 23.92 14.35 1.99
CA ASP A 309 24.17 13.42 3.10
C ASP A 309 24.51 14.26 4.34
N LEU A 310 23.48 14.57 5.14
CA LEU A 310 23.64 15.30 6.39
C LEU A 310 24.12 14.33 7.45
N ARG A 311 25.39 14.51 7.84
CA ARG A 311 26.01 13.78 8.94
C ARG A 311 26.35 14.73 10.06
N TYR A 312 26.06 14.27 11.28
CA TYR A 312 26.41 14.97 12.51
C TYR A 312 27.26 14.01 13.37
N PRO A 313 28.58 13.90 13.11
CA PRO A 313 29.46 12.93 13.77
C PRO A 313 29.38 12.96 15.30
N GLU A 314 29.14 14.13 15.88
CA GLU A 314 29.02 14.38 17.32
C GLU A 314 27.80 13.71 17.98
N ILE A 315 26.76 13.39 17.20
CA ILE A 315 25.53 12.73 17.67
C ILE A 315 25.20 11.44 16.91
N GLU A 316 26.07 11.00 16.00
CA GLU A 316 25.92 9.79 15.19
C GLU A 316 25.63 8.55 16.04
N GLU A 317 26.45 8.31 17.07
CA GLU A 317 26.30 7.14 17.93
C GLU A 317 24.93 7.15 18.63
N LYS A 318 24.50 8.33 19.11
CA LYS A 318 23.20 8.49 19.79
C LYS A 318 22.04 8.26 18.83
N ALA A 319 22.14 8.75 17.59
CA ALA A 319 21.12 8.56 16.56
C ALA A 319 20.99 7.07 16.19
N LEU A 320 22.11 6.38 15.97
CA LEU A 320 22.11 4.93 15.69
C LEU A 320 21.57 4.11 16.87
N GLN A 321 21.95 4.47 18.11
CA GLN A 321 21.40 3.83 19.31
C GLN A 321 19.89 4.06 19.43
N PHE A 322 19.41 5.26 19.14
CA PHE A 322 17.97 5.57 19.13
C PHE A 322 17.22 4.70 18.11
N ILE A 323 17.76 4.49 16.91
CA ILE A 323 17.15 3.61 15.90
C ILE A 323 17.15 2.17 16.41
N LEU A 324 18.26 1.70 16.98
CA LEU A 324 18.37 0.35 17.54
C LEU A 324 17.31 0.09 18.61
N ASP A 325 17.13 1.02 19.55
CA ASP A 325 16.13 0.90 20.63
C ASP A 325 14.71 0.75 20.07
N ASN A 326 14.38 1.49 19.00
CA ASN A 326 13.08 1.39 18.33
C ASN A 326 12.93 0.08 17.54
N CYS A 327 13.98 -0.41 16.90
CA CYS A 327 14.00 -1.74 16.29
C CYS A 327 13.74 -2.83 17.34
N GLU A 328 14.41 -2.78 18.50
CA GLU A 328 14.25 -3.77 19.58
C GLU A 328 12.85 -3.72 20.20
N SER A 329 12.30 -2.52 20.42
CA SER A 329 10.92 -2.35 20.84
C SER A 329 9.94 -2.97 19.84
N SER A 330 10.18 -2.76 18.55
CA SER A 330 9.35 -3.34 17.49
C SER A 330 9.49 -4.87 17.49
N ILE A 331 10.71 -5.42 17.42
CA ILE A 331 10.98 -6.88 17.48
C ILE A 331 10.26 -7.56 18.64
N SER A 332 10.23 -6.93 19.81
CA SER A 332 9.51 -7.44 20.98
C SER A 332 8.00 -7.57 20.72
N LYS A 333 7.37 -6.59 20.07
CA LYS A 333 5.94 -6.64 19.67
C LYS A 333 5.66 -7.77 18.68
N TYR A 334 6.52 -7.93 17.66
CA TYR A 334 6.38 -9.02 16.67
C TYR A 334 6.56 -10.38 17.32
N SER A 335 7.60 -10.55 18.14
CA SER A 335 7.85 -11.79 18.90
C SER A 335 6.68 -12.17 19.80
N LYS A 336 6.10 -11.18 20.50
CA LYS A 336 4.91 -11.40 21.34
C LYS A 336 3.72 -11.86 20.50
N PHE A 337 3.45 -11.21 19.38
CA PHE A 337 2.36 -11.62 18.48
C PHE A 337 2.56 -13.05 17.97
N LEU A 338 3.75 -13.43 17.49
CA LEU A 338 3.99 -14.76 16.95
C LEU A 338 3.78 -15.85 18.00
N LYS A 339 4.28 -15.63 19.23
CA LYS A 339 4.05 -16.54 20.37
C LYS A 339 2.56 -16.73 20.66
N GLU A 340 1.81 -15.63 20.73
CA GLU A 340 0.37 -15.66 21.00
C GLU A 340 -0.43 -16.21 19.83
N SER A 341 0.04 -16.06 18.59
CA SER A 341 -0.65 -16.53 17.39
C SER A 341 -0.80 -18.04 17.37
N GLY A 342 0.15 -18.80 17.94
CA GLY A 342 0.04 -20.26 18.05
C GLY A 342 -1.19 -20.73 18.85
N SER A 343 -1.58 -19.96 19.86
CA SER A 343 -2.72 -20.24 20.76
C SER A 343 -3.96 -19.39 20.47
N MET A 344 -3.99 -18.62 19.37
CA MET A 344 -5.22 -17.93 18.95
C MET A 344 -6.21 -18.96 18.42
N ASP A 345 -7.02 -19.51 19.32
CA ASP A 345 -8.16 -20.37 18.99
C ASP A 345 -9.23 -19.56 18.26
N LEU A 346 -9.89 -20.21 17.29
CA LEU A 346 -11.03 -19.66 16.58
C LEU A 346 -12.30 -20.21 17.22
N ASP A 347 -12.79 -19.55 18.27
CA ASP A 347 -14.12 -19.81 18.85
C ASP A 347 -15.21 -19.36 17.88
N ILE A 348 -15.42 -20.15 16.82
CA ILE A 348 -16.35 -19.83 15.74
C ILE A 348 -17.20 -21.06 15.45
N THR A 349 -18.52 -20.89 15.56
CA THR A 349 -19.53 -21.95 15.37
C THR A 349 -19.81 -22.29 13.90
N SER A 350 -19.33 -21.50 12.94
CA SER A 350 -19.52 -21.70 11.50
C SER A 350 -18.20 -22.04 10.79
N GLN A 351 -18.22 -23.11 9.98
CA GLN A 351 -17.07 -23.60 9.22
C GLN A 351 -16.51 -22.56 8.23
N GLU A 352 -17.37 -21.77 7.58
CA GLU A 352 -16.93 -20.74 6.62
C GLU A 352 -16.17 -19.60 7.31
N LEU A 353 -16.67 -19.15 8.46
CA LEU A 353 -16.04 -18.13 9.27
C LEU A 353 -14.73 -18.64 9.90
N GLN A 354 -14.69 -19.92 10.27
CA GLN A 354 -13.47 -20.58 10.73
C GLN A 354 -12.41 -20.62 9.61
N ASN A 355 -12.78 -21.03 8.40
CA ASN A 355 -11.87 -21.05 7.25
C ASN A 355 -11.33 -19.66 6.91
N ARG A 356 -12.18 -18.61 6.98
CA ARG A 356 -11.74 -17.22 6.84
C ARG A 356 -10.75 -16.84 7.95
N GLY A 357 -11.10 -17.12 9.21
CA GLY A 357 -10.26 -16.80 10.37
C GLY A 357 -8.85 -17.40 10.25
N VAL A 358 -8.75 -18.68 9.87
CA VAL A 358 -7.47 -19.37 9.63
C VAL A 358 -6.68 -18.66 8.51
N PHE A 359 -7.35 -18.33 7.40
CA PHE A 359 -6.71 -17.65 6.28
C PHE A 359 -6.16 -16.27 6.64
N LEU A 360 -6.94 -15.43 7.33
CA LEU A 360 -6.49 -14.09 7.75
C LEU A 360 -5.35 -14.18 8.77
N LYS A 361 -5.45 -15.13 9.70
CA LYS A 361 -4.38 -15.43 10.67
C LYS A 361 -3.09 -15.80 9.95
N GLN A 362 -3.15 -16.67 8.95
CA GLN A 362 -1.98 -17.07 8.17
C GLN A 362 -1.32 -15.88 7.48
N LEU A 363 -2.11 -15.03 6.78
CA LEU A 363 -1.59 -13.81 6.14
C LEU A 363 -0.88 -12.89 7.14
N ALA A 364 -1.45 -12.72 8.34
CA ALA A 364 -0.84 -11.90 9.37
C ALA A 364 0.45 -12.50 9.95
N VAL A 365 0.51 -13.82 10.12
CA VAL A 365 1.72 -14.53 10.55
C VAL A 365 2.81 -14.41 9.49
N ASP A 366 2.48 -14.64 8.22
CA ASP A 366 3.43 -14.53 7.10
C ASP A 366 4.01 -13.12 7.00
N LEU A 367 3.16 -12.09 7.11
CA LEU A 367 3.61 -10.70 7.13
C LEU A 367 4.53 -10.43 8.33
N CYS A 368 4.13 -10.87 9.52
CA CYS A 368 4.85 -10.66 10.76
C CYS A 368 6.25 -11.30 10.73
N ILE A 369 6.38 -12.51 10.17
CA ILE A 369 7.66 -13.18 9.96
C ILE A 369 8.55 -12.36 9.01
N SER A 370 8.00 -11.89 7.88
CA SER A 370 8.75 -11.10 6.89
C SER A 370 9.25 -9.78 7.49
N GLU A 371 8.38 -9.03 8.17
CA GLU A 371 8.72 -7.75 8.82
C GLU A 371 9.75 -7.94 9.94
N GLN A 372 9.60 -8.99 10.76
CA GLN A 372 10.53 -9.31 11.85
C GLN A 372 11.94 -9.63 11.34
N LYS A 373 12.05 -10.34 10.20
CA LYS A 373 13.34 -10.63 9.56
C LYS A 373 14.09 -9.35 9.17
N ILE A 374 13.37 -8.38 8.61
CA ILE A 374 13.94 -7.08 8.24
C ILE A 374 14.43 -6.34 9.49
N LEU A 375 13.60 -6.32 10.56
CA LEU A 375 13.99 -5.68 11.83
C LEU A 375 15.23 -6.33 12.46
N HIS A 376 15.34 -7.66 12.46
CA HIS A 376 16.53 -8.35 12.96
C HIS A 376 17.77 -8.04 12.12
N ARG A 377 17.63 -7.92 10.80
CA ARG A 377 18.74 -7.51 9.94
C ARG A 377 19.21 -6.09 10.29
N ALA A 378 18.28 -5.15 10.46
CA ALA A 378 18.60 -3.79 10.88
C ALA A 378 19.29 -3.76 12.26
N GLN A 379 18.74 -4.50 13.24
CA GLN A 379 19.32 -4.65 14.57
C GLN A 379 20.77 -5.17 14.51
N TYR A 380 21.05 -6.19 13.69
CA TYR A 380 22.39 -6.72 13.51
C TYR A 380 23.37 -5.67 12.96
N ILE A 381 22.96 -4.95 11.91
CA ILE A 381 23.78 -3.90 11.29
C ILE A 381 24.07 -2.78 12.30
N LEU A 382 23.05 -2.32 13.03
CA LEU A 382 23.17 -1.27 14.04
C LEU A 382 24.09 -1.68 15.19
N LYS A 383 23.92 -2.89 15.74
CA LYS A 383 24.78 -3.42 16.82
C LYS A 383 26.24 -3.51 16.39
N ARG A 384 26.50 -3.92 15.15
CA ARG A 384 27.85 -3.95 14.59
C ARG A 384 28.43 -2.55 14.49
N ARG A 385 27.74 -1.61 13.82
CA ARG A 385 28.21 -0.22 13.69
C ARG A 385 28.49 0.44 15.04
N LEU A 386 27.59 0.29 16.01
CA LEU A 386 27.76 0.84 17.36
C LEU A 386 28.97 0.22 18.09
N ARG A 387 29.23 -1.07 17.89
CA ARG A 387 30.42 -1.73 18.44
C ARG A 387 31.69 -1.12 17.83
N ASP A 388 31.74 -1.03 16.51
CA ASP A 388 32.91 -0.53 15.77
C ASP A 388 33.19 0.96 16.12
N MET A 389 32.16 1.76 16.40
CA MET A 389 32.30 3.14 16.86
C MET A 389 32.86 3.23 18.29
N ARG A 390 32.42 2.33 19.18
CA ARG A 390 32.84 2.29 20.59
C ARG A 390 34.23 1.68 20.78
N SER A 391 34.63 0.74 19.92
CA SER A 391 35.97 0.16 19.90
C SER A 391 37.02 1.08 19.26
N GLY A 392 36.60 2.11 18.52
CA GLY A 392 37.48 3.01 17.79
C GLY A 392 37.91 2.51 16.40
N GLU A 393 37.40 1.36 15.96
CA GLU A 393 37.72 0.75 14.65
C GLU A 393 37.20 1.56 13.45
N LEU A 394 36.21 2.45 13.67
CA LEU A 394 35.69 3.39 12.65
C LEU A 394 36.40 4.75 12.62
N ARG A 395 37.41 5.00 13.46
CA ARG A 395 38.17 6.27 13.52
C ARG A 395 39.52 6.23 12.80
N ALA A 396 39.82 5.17 12.05
CA ALA A 396 41.07 5.01 11.29
C ALA A 396 40.90 5.35 9.80
#